data_AF-A0A4Q3RPB2-F1
#
_entry.id   AF-A0A4Q3RPB2-F1
#
_cell.length_a   1.000
_cell.length_b   1.000
_cell.length_c   1.000
_cell.angle_alpha   90.00
_cell.angle_beta   90.00
_cell.angle_gamma   90.00
#
_symmetry.space_group_name_H-M   'P 1'
#
loop_
_entity.id
_entity.type
_entity.pdbx_description
1 polymer ?
#
loop_
_entity_poly.entity_id
_entity_poly.type
_entity_poly.pdbx_seq_one_letter_code
_entity_poly.pdbx_strand_id
1 'polypeptide(L)'
;KTNSAFIVVDAFDKGSFIKIIPSQNKIIGYSTRYSRGPLPNFRNYFVIQSDKPFSFSYGWRDSTLLKDSMEVTANHAGAIVGFKTAKGEKVHLKVASSFISIEQAELNLERELGKDSFESTKQKAKKRWNEILGRLAVEGGTTDQVKTFYSCLYRTVQFPQKLYEIDKGGNIVHYSPYIGKTERGYLFGGTGFWDTFRALYPFLNFVYPEINKEMQAGLISAYKEGGWLPEWSSPGYANIMIGNNSASVVADAYIKGLRGYDIDTLYQALLHGANNEGPMTAVGRAGVAFYNDLGYVPYDVKINENAARTLEYAYDDFAIYQLAKSLKRPKEEIDLYARRSQNYRHLFDPETKLMRGKNRDGSFQSPFNPFKWGDAFTEGNSWHYTWSVFHDIAGLKKLMGGEEMFIRMLDSVFTLPPVYDESYYRSVIHEIREMQIMNMGQYAHGNQPIQHMIYLYNYTGQPWKTQYWIREAMNRLYKPTPDGYCGDEDNGQTSAWYVLSAMGFYPVCPATDQYVIGAPLFKKITVTLPGNKKLVIHSPTNSDGTPFVQAVKWNGKNHTKNWLSHQELLKGGILEFSMSNQPNKKRGVEKKTYPYSFSKE
;
A
#
# COMPACT_ATOMS: atom_id res chain seq x y z
N LYS A 1 29.68 14.76 -38.12
CA LYS A 1 30.61 14.02 -37.23
C LYS A 1 30.95 14.98 -36.09
N THR A 2 30.84 14.58 -34.83
CA THR A 2 31.33 15.39 -33.70
C THR A 2 32.47 14.67 -33.01
N ASN A 3 33.45 15.43 -32.55
CA ASN A 3 34.58 14.92 -31.76
C ASN A 3 34.34 15.12 -30.25
N SER A 4 33.18 15.65 -29.86
CA SER A 4 32.88 16.10 -28.49
C SER A 4 31.46 15.72 -28.04
N ALA A 5 30.95 14.54 -28.44
CA ALA A 5 29.80 13.97 -27.74
C ALA A 5 30.28 13.37 -26.41
N PHE A 6 29.54 13.58 -25.32
CA PHE A 6 29.93 13.05 -24.01
C PHE A 6 28.72 12.66 -23.18
N ILE A 7 28.98 11.82 -22.17
CA ILE A 7 28.03 11.41 -21.15
C ILE A 7 28.59 11.82 -19.80
N VAL A 8 27.71 12.29 -18.92
CA VAL A 8 27.99 12.67 -17.54
C VAL A 8 27.40 11.61 -16.62
N VAL A 9 28.20 11.08 -15.71
CA VAL A 9 27.77 10.13 -14.66
C VAL A 9 27.94 10.80 -13.32
N ASP A 10 26.82 11.11 -12.68
CA ASP A 10 26.76 11.78 -11.37
C ASP A 10 26.45 10.75 -10.28
N ALA A 11 27.37 10.56 -9.33
CA ALA A 11 27.22 9.61 -8.21
C ALA A 11 26.56 10.23 -6.96
N PHE A 12 26.07 11.47 -7.08
CA PHE A 12 25.47 12.31 -6.04
C PHE A 12 26.44 12.69 -4.90
N ASP A 13 26.00 13.61 -4.05
CA ASP A 13 26.71 14.11 -2.88
C ASP A 13 26.54 13.19 -1.65
N LYS A 14 27.07 13.63 -0.49
CA LYS A 14 27.09 12.90 0.81
C LYS A 14 28.02 11.68 0.85
N GLY A 15 29.09 11.71 0.06
CA GLY A 15 30.10 10.66 -0.01
C GLY A 15 29.84 9.74 -1.19
N SER A 16 30.65 9.84 -2.22
CA SER A 16 30.51 8.98 -3.39
C SER A 16 31.85 8.66 -4.02
N PHE A 17 31.83 7.65 -4.88
CA PHE A 17 33.00 7.12 -5.54
C PHE A 17 32.69 6.85 -7.00
N ILE A 18 33.66 7.12 -7.86
CA ILE A 18 33.61 6.72 -9.25
C ILE A 18 35.00 6.33 -9.77
N LYS A 19 35.04 5.35 -10.67
CA LYS A 19 36.23 4.91 -11.37
C LYS A 19 35.92 4.63 -12.82
N ILE A 20 36.70 5.22 -13.71
CA ILE A 20 36.63 5.02 -15.17
C ILE A 20 37.71 4.00 -15.54
N ILE A 21 37.33 2.98 -16.32
CA ILE A 21 38.19 1.90 -16.78
C ILE A 21 38.15 1.87 -18.31
N PRO A 22 38.93 2.74 -19.00
CA PRO A 22 38.86 2.88 -20.45
C PRO A 22 39.19 1.60 -21.23
N SER A 23 40.11 0.78 -20.71
CA SER A 23 40.47 -0.52 -21.31
C SER A 23 39.31 -1.50 -21.41
N GLN A 24 38.24 -1.26 -20.65
CA GLN A 24 37.01 -2.07 -20.64
C GLN A 24 35.79 -1.28 -21.11
N ASN A 25 35.93 -0.01 -21.53
CA ASN A 25 34.81 0.91 -21.80
C ASN A 25 33.79 0.95 -20.64
N LYS A 26 34.29 0.91 -19.40
CA LYS A 26 33.49 0.70 -18.19
C LYS A 26 33.65 1.85 -17.21
N ILE A 27 32.59 2.18 -16.50
CA ILE A 27 32.60 3.07 -15.33
C ILE A 27 31.96 2.30 -14.17
N ILE A 28 32.58 2.33 -13.00
CA ILE A 28 32.04 1.76 -11.77
C ILE A 28 32.00 2.83 -10.69
N GLY A 29 31.17 2.65 -9.68
CA GLY A 29 31.12 3.61 -8.57
C GLY A 29 30.13 3.20 -7.49
N TYR A 30 29.94 4.09 -6.53
CA TYR A 30 28.84 3.99 -5.57
C TYR A 30 28.29 5.36 -5.18
N SER A 31 27.01 5.38 -4.80
CA SER A 31 26.38 6.49 -4.09
C SER A 31 26.00 6.06 -2.67
N THR A 32 26.13 6.96 -1.70
CA THR A 32 25.65 6.76 -0.31
C THR A 32 24.54 7.72 0.07
N ARG A 33 24.01 8.51 -0.88
CA ARG A 33 22.92 9.44 -0.58
C ARG A 33 21.63 8.68 -0.25
N TYR A 34 21.10 8.95 0.93
CA TYR A 34 19.78 8.49 1.38
C TYR A 34 19.04 9.62 2.10
N SER A 35 17.74 9.43 2.31
CA SER A 35 16.86 10.45 2.91
C SER A 35 16.37 10.09 4.32
N ARG A 36 16.33 8.81 4.70
CA ARG A 36 15.74 8.36 5.98
C ARG A 36 16.55 7.26 6.65
N GLY A 37 16.61 7.34 7.99
CA GLY A 37 17.26 6.38 8.89
C GLY A 37 18.79 6.41 8.82
N PRO A 38 19.53 6.12 9.89
CA PRO A 38 20.92 5.73 9.73
C PRO A 38 20.94 4.37 9.00
N LEU A 39 21.59 4.31 7.84
CA LEU A 39 21.75 3.06 7.10
C LEU A 39 23.22 2.60 7.23
N PRO A 40 23.51 1.64 8.13
CA PRO A 40 24.88 1.26 8.45
C PRO A 40 25.60 0.68 7.23
N ASN A 41 26.75 1.25 6.86
CA ASN A 41 27.54 0.84 5.69
C ASN A 41 26.79 0.89 4.33
N PHE A 42 25.72 1.67 4.24
CA PHE A 42 24.92 1.76 3.02
C PHE A 42 25.69 2.31 1.84
N ARG A 43 25.65 1.55 0.74
CA ARG A 43 26.09 1.99 -0.60
C ARG A 43 25.18 1.37 -1.65
N ASN A 44 24.86 2.11 -2.70
CA ASN A 44 24.41 1.53 -3.96
C ASN A 44 25.57 1.55 -4.95
N TYR A 45 26.14 0.38 -5.22
CA TYR A 45 27.23 0.18 -6.16
C TYR A 45 26.66 0.07 -7.57
N PHE A 46 27.25 0.74 -8.54
CA PHE A 46 26.79 0.71 -9.93
C PHE A 46 27.93 0.37 -10.91
N VAL A 47 27.54 -0.23 -12.02
CA VAL A 47 28.41 -0.57 -13.15
C VAL A 47 27.74 -0.09 -14.43
N ILE A 48 28.51 0.62 -15.27
CA ILE A 48 28.08 1.15 -16.56
C ILE A 48 29.06 0.65 -17.62
N GLN A 49 28.56 -0.09 -18.61
CA GLN A 49 29.33 -0.66 -19.71
C GLN A 49 28.91 -0.01 -21.03
N SER A 50 29.86 0.62 -21.73
CA SER A 50 29.63 1.17 -23.06
C SER A 50 30.03 0.18 -24.17
N ASP A 51 29.31 0.23 -25.29
CA ASP A 51 29.64 -0.48 -26.52
C ASP A 51 30.65 0.27 -27.41
N LYS A 52 31.06 1.47 -27.01
CA LYS A 52 31.98 2.32 -27.76
C LYS A 52 33.18 2.74 -26.90
N PRO A 53 34.41 2.71 -27.45
CA PRO A 53 35.58 3.22 -26.76
C PRO A 53 35.49 4.71 -26.40
N PHE A 54 35.97 5.04 -25.20
CA PHE A 54 36.05 6.41 -24.73
C PHE A 54 37.16 7.16 -25.50
N SER A 55 36.85 8.31 -26.08
CA SER A 55 37.84 9.19 -26.72
C SER A 55 38.54 10.12 -25.73
N PHE A 56 37.90 10.39 -24.59
CA PHE A 56 38.48 11.03 -23.42
C PHE A 56 37.71 10.59 -22.17
N SER A 57 38.32 10.76 -20.99
CA SER A 57 37.72 10.39 -19.71
C SER A 57 38.24 11.33 -18.64
N TYR A 58 37.34 12.02 -17.94
CA TYR A 58 37.65 12.95 -16.87
C TYR A 58 36.82 12.60 -15.64
N GLY A 59 37.41 12.60 -14.45
CA GLY A 59 36.67 12.61 -13.19
C GLY A 59 36.27 14.04 -12.82
N TRP A 60 35.37 14.19 -11.85
CA TRP A 60 35.24 15.42 -11.08
C TRP A 60 35.16 15.13 -9.59
N ARG A 61 35.70 16.06 -8.81
CA ARG A 61 35.62 16.12 -7.35
C ARG A 61 34.87 17.39 -6.98
N ASP A 62 33.69 17.23 -6.41
CA ASP A 62 32.82 18.32 -6.01
C ASP A 62 32.57 19.28 -7.19
N SER A 63 33.07 20.51 -7.13
CA SER A 63 32.95 21.49 -8.22
C SER A 63 34.12 21.48 -9.21
N THR A 64 35.12 20.61 -9.03
CA THR A 64 36.39 20.62 -9.77
C THR A 64 36.51 19.47 -10.76
N LEU A 65 36.66 19.79 -12.05
CA LEU A 65 36.96 18.81 -13.10
C LEU A 65 38.43 18.35 -13.01
N LEU A 66 38.66 17.04 -13.05
CA LEU A 66 39.97 16.40 -12.99
C LEU A 66 40.26 15.68 -14.31
N LYS A 67 41.14 16.26 -15.13
CA LYS A 67 41.48 15.68 -16.45
C LYS A 67 42.42 14.48 -16.37
N ASP A 68 43.25 14.44 -15.32
CA ASP A 68 44.30 13.43 -15.15
C ASP A 68 43.94 12.38 -14.09
N SER A 69 42.71 12.42 -13.55
CA SER A 69 42.22 11.42 -12.60
C SER A 69 41.03 10.65 -13.15
N MET A 70 41.16 9.33 -13.14
CA MET A 70 40.10 8.39 -13.53
C MET A 70 39.48 7.68 -12.33
N GLU A 71 39.89 8.00 -11.11
CA GLU A 71 39.39 7.43 -9.86
C GLU A 71 39.20 8.53 -8.84
N VAL A 72 37.97 8.72 -8.37
CA VAL A 72 37.60 9.84 -7.50
C VAL A 72 36.72 9.34 -6.35
N THR A 73 37.19 9.58 -5.13
CA THR A 73 36.39 9.56 -3.91
C THR A 73 36.26 11.00 -3.43
N ALA A 74 35.03 11.45 -3.19
CA ALA A 74 34.74 12.83 -2.79
C ALA A 74 33.44 12.91 -2.00
N ASN A 75 33.09 14.12 -1.53
CA ASN A 75 31.72 14.36 -1.08
C ASN A 75 30.75 14.20 -2.26
N HIS A 76 31.09 14.74 -3.44
CA HIS A 76 30.34 14.56 -4.69
C HIS A 76 31.30 14.18 -5.84
N ALA A 77 31.31 12.90 -6.20
CA ALA A 77 32.12 12.36 -7.29
C ALA A 77 31.31 12.19 -8.57
N GLY A 78 31.97 12.27 -9.72
CA GLY A 78 31.40 11.83 -10.99
C GLY A 78 32.40 11.79 -12.14
N ALA A 79 31.91 11.42 -13.32
CA ALA A 79 32.72 11.15 -14.50
C ALA A 79 32.13 11.74 -15.77
N ILE A 80 33.00 12.19 -16.66
CA ILE A 80 32.66 12.61 -18.02
C ILE A 80 33.45 11.73 -18.99
N VAL A 81 32.75 10.97 -19.82
CA VAL A 81 33.36 10.17 -20.89
C VAL A 81 32.92 10.65 -22.25
N GLY A 82 33.89 10.79 -23.15
CA GLY A 82 33.67 11.32 -24.50
C GLY A 82 33.67 10.26 -25.58
N PHE A 83 33.04 10.58 -26.71
CA PHE A 83 32.96 9.75 -27.90
C PHE A 83 33.12 10.58 -29.17
N LYS A 84 33.82 10.02 -30.16
CA LYS A 84 33.79 10.51 -31.56
C LYS A 84 32.62 9.84 -32.29
N THR A 85 31.65 10.61 -32.77
CA THR A 85 30.43 10.05 -33.39
C THR A 85 30.15 10.58 -34.81
N ALA A 86 29.66 9.69 -35.67
CA ALA A 86 29.06 10.04 -36.95
C ALA A 86 27.62 10.55 -36.78
N LYS A 87 27.08 11.20 -37.83
CA LYS A 87 25.69 11.67 -37.81
C LYS A 87 24.76 10.46 -37.69
N GLY A 88 23.93 10.42 -36.64
CA GLY A 88 22.99 9.32 -36.38
C GLY A 88 23.60 8.07 -35.74
N GLU A 89 24.90 8.08 -35.39
CA GLU A 89 25.52 6.99 -34.65
C GLU A 89 24.95 6.92 -33.22
N LYS A 90 24.65 5.70 -32.76
CA LYS A 90 24.12 5.42 -31.43
C LYS A 90 25.22 4.83 -30.56
N VAL A 91 25.33 5.32 -29.33
CA VAL A 91 26.16 4.74 -28.27
C VAL A 91 25.22 4.12 -27.25
N HIS A 92 25.44 2.86 -26.89
CA HIS A 92 24.62 2.17 -25.92
C HIS A 92 25.38 2.02 -24.60
N LEU A 93 24.64 2.18 -23.51
CA LEU A 93 25.11 1.92 -22.15
C LEU A 93 24.26 0.81 -21.53
N LYS A 94 24.93 -0.19 -20.96
CA LYS A 94 24.30 -1.15 -20.06
C LYS A 94 24.60 -0.72 -18.63
N VAL A 95 23.58 -0.67 -17.79
CA VAL A 95 23.70 -0.20 -16.41
C VAL A 95 23.04 -1.22 -15.49
N ALA A 96 23.73 -1.55 -14.40
CA ALA A 96 23.16 -2.32 -13.29
C ALA A 96 23.72 -1.76 -11.98
N SER A 97 23.03 -2.05 -10.88
CA SER A 97 23.49 -1.72 -9.54
C SER A 97 23.24 -2.85 -8.55
N SER A 98 23.79 -2.71 -7.35
CA SER A 98 23.69 -3.64 -6.24
C SER A 98 23.80 -2.86 -4.92
N PHE A 99 23.11 -3.31 -3.88
CA PHE A 99 23.34 -2.82 -2.52
C PHE A 99 24.45 -3.61 -1.79
N ILE A 100 24.98 -4.66 -2.42
CA ILE A 100 25.94 -5.58 -1.80
C ILE A 100 27.38 -5.19 -2.16
N SER A 101 27.73 -5.19 -3.45
CA SER A 101 29.10 -4.88 -3.90
C SER A 101 29.17 -4.54 -5.39
N ILE A 102 30.34 -4.07 -5.85
CA ILE A 102 30.61 -3.88 -7.28
C ILE A 102 30.55 -5.22 -8.02
N GLU A 103 31.11 -6.29 -7.43
CA GLU A 103 31.11 -7.63 -8.03
C GLU A 103 29.70 -8.16 -8.22
N GLN A 104 28.81 -7.92 -7.24
CA GLN A 104 27.41 -8.28 -7.37
C GLN A 104 26.69 -7.42 -8.43
N ALA A 105 27.01 -6.12 -8.54
CA ALA A 105 26.47 -5.28 -9.61
C ALA A 105 26.92 -5.74 -11.01
N GLU A 106 28.18 -6.19 -11.17
CA GLU A 106 28.68 -6.81 -12.40
C GLU A 106 27.94 -8.11 -12.73
N LEU A 107 27.69 -8.94 -11.71
CA LEU A 107 26.91 -10.18 -11.86
C LEU A 107 25.46 -9.90 -12.28
N ASN A 108 24.82 -8.88 -11.71
CA ASN A 108 23.47 -8.45 -12.10
C ASN A 108 23.46 -7.98 -13.56
N LEU A 109 24.44 -7.17 -13.98
CA LEU A 109 24.60 -6.70 -15.37
C LEU A 109 24.70 -7.88 -16.34
N GLU A 110 25.55 -8.87 -16.03
CA GLU A 110 25.78 -10.04 -16.88
C GLU A 110 24.52 -10.90 -17.00
N ARG A 111 23.81 -11.13 -15.90
CA ARG A 111 22.63 -12.01 -15.85
C ARG A 111 21.40 -11.38 -16.49
N GLU A 112 21.15 -10.10 -16.22
CA GLU A 112 19.91 -9.43 -16.60
C GLU A 112 19.97 -8.80 -17.98
N LEU A 113 21.13 -8.23 -18.36
CA LEU A 113 21.33 -7.57 -19.65
C LEU A 113 22.28 -8.35 -20.56
N GLY A 114 23.32 -8.98 -20.01
CA GLY A 114 24.24 -9.87 -20.74
C GLY A 114 24.63 -9.35 -22.13
N LYS A 115 24.31 -10.11 -23.18
CA LYS A 115 24.55 -9.74 -24.58
C LYS A 115 23.36 -9.05 -25.27
N ASP A 116 22.29 -8.72 -24.55
CA ASP A 116 21.11 -8.09 -25.14
C ASP A 116 21.41 -6.73 -25.75
N SER A 117 20.68 -6.40 -26.81
CA SER A 117 20.57 -5.03 -27.34
C SER A 117 19.45 -4.26 -26.61
N PHE A 118 19.43 -2.93 -26.76
CA PHE A 118 18.35 -2.09 -26.22
C PHE A 118 16.95 -2.58 -26.63
N GLU A 119 16.75 -2.94 -27.91
CA GLU A 119 15.45 -3.44 -28.37
C GLU A 119 15.11 -4.82 -27.78
N SER A 120 16.08 -5.72 -27.59
CA SER A 120 15.85 -7.00 -26.89
C SER A 120 15.35 -6.75 -25.46
N THR A 121 16.06 -5.92 -24.69
CA THR A 121 15.69 -5.57 -23.31
C THR A 121 14.32 -4.90 -23.25
N LYS A 122 14.02 -3.97 -24.16
CA LYS A 122 12.72 -3.31 -24.26
C LYS A 122 11.58 -4.29 -24.54
N GLN A 123 11.77 -5.26 -25.45
CA GLN A 123 10.75 -6.27 -25.73
C GLN A 123 10.56 -7.24 -24.55
N LYS A 124 11.65 -7.64 -23.87
CA LYS A 124 11.58 -8.45 -22.64
C LYS A 124 10.79 -7.72 -21.55
N ALA A 125 11.07 -6.43 -21.33
CA ALA A 125 10.34 -5.61 -20.37
C ALA A 125 8.85 -5.48 -20.74
N LYS A 126 8.53 -5.18 -22.01
CA LYS A 126 7.13 -5.11 -22.49
C LYS A 126 6.40 -6.44 -22.30
N LYS A 127 7.04 -7.56 -22.64
CA LYS A 127 6.48 -8.90 -22.44
C LYS A 127 6.20 -9.15 -20.96
N ARG A 128 7.16 -8.85 -20.08
CA ARG A 128 6.99 -9.01 -18.63
C ARG A 128 5.82 -8.18 -18.09
N TRP A 129 5.69 -6.93 -18.52
CA TRP A 129 4.55 -6.10 -18.14
C TRP A 129 3.22 -6.68 -18.64
N ASN A 130 3.16 -7.15 -19.88
CA ASN A 130 1.95 -7.81 -20.39
C ASN A 130 1.59 -9.11 -19.65
N GLU A 131 2.58 -9.89 -19.20
CA GLU A 131 2.34 -11.08 -18.39
C GLU A 131 1.74 -10.74 -17.01
N ILE A 132 2.24 -9.68 -16.38
CA ILE A 132 1.73 -9.20 -15.08
C ILE A 132 0.35 -8.59 -15.25
N LEU A 133 0.24 -7.53 -16.06
CA LEU A 133 -1.01 -6.78 -16.26
C LEU A 133 -2.11 -7.64 -16.90
N GLY A 134 -1.72 -8.58 -17.78
CA GLY A 134 -2.64 -9.51 -18.45
C GLY A 134 -3.30 -10.54 -17.54
N ARG A 135 -2.94 -10.58 -16.24
CA ARG A 135 -3.72 -11.35 -15.25
C ARG A 135 -5.14 -10.83 -15.11
N LEU A 136 -5.38 -9.55 -15.37
CA LEU A 136 -6.72 -8.96 -15.41
C LEU A 136 -6.99 -8.44 -16.82
N ALA A 137 -7.88 -9.12 -17.55
CA ALA A 137 -8.34 -8.68 -18.86
C ALA A 137 -9.71 -8.00 -18.73
N VAL A 138 -9.81 -6.72 -19.10
CA VAL A 138 -11.05 -5.94 -19.07
C VAL A 138 -11.65 -5.75 -20.47
N GLU A 139 -12.99 -5.79 -20.56
CA GLU A 139 -13.74 -5.59 -21.80
C GLU A 139 -14.98 -4.71 -21.57
N GLY A 140 -15.35 -3.91 -22.58
CA GLY A 140 -16.61 -3.15 -22.61
C GLY A 140 -16.67 -1.88 -21.76
N GLY A 141 -15.52 -1.23 -21.50
CA GLY A 141 -15.43 0.14 -20.95
C GLY A 141 -14.95 1.15 -22.00
N THR A 142 -14.92 2.43 -21.64
CA THR A 142 -14.36 3.49 -22.49
C THR A 142 -12.83 3.41 -22.57
N THR A 143 -12.23 4.06 -23.58
CA THR A 143 -10.77 4.15 -23.70
C THR A 143 -10.12 4.74 -22.44
N ASP A 144 -10.75 5.73 -21.82
CA ASP A 144 -10.21 6.39 -20.64
C ASP A 144 -10.31 5.49 -19.40
N GLN A 145 -11.42 4.76 -19.23
CA GLN A 145 -11.53 3.75 -18.17
C GLN A 145 -10.46 2.67 -18.30
N VAL A 146 -10.18 2.19 -19.53
CA VAL A 146 -9.14 1.20 -19.79
C VAL A 146 -7.74 1.76 -19.46
N LYS A 147 -7.44 3.00 -19.88
CA LYS A 147 -6.16 3.66 -19.55
C LYS A 147 -5.99 3.86 -18.06
N THR A 148 -7.00 4.36 -17.36
CA THR A 148 -6.98 4.55 -15.90
C THR A 148 -6.79 3.21 -15.21
N PHE A 149 -7.55 2.18 -15.58
CA PHE A 149 -7.47 0.85 -14.96
C PHE A 149 -6.07 0.24 -15.08
N TYR A 150 -5.49 0.19 -16.28
CA TYR A 150 -4.15 -0.38 -16.45
C TYR A 150 -3.05 0.50 -15.88
N SER A 151 -3.24 1.83 -15.80
CA SER A 151 -2.29 2.72 -15.11
C SER A 151 -2.30 2.49 -13.61
N CYS A 152 -3.48 2.34 -13.00
CA CYS A 152 -3.62 1.96 -11.60
C CYS A 152 -3.03 0.56 -11.38
N LEU A 153 -3.38 -0.43 -12.20
CA LEU A 153 -2.84 -1.79 -12.09
C LEU A 153 -1.31 -1.81 -12.17
N TYR A 154 -0.71 -1.01 -13.05
CA TYR A 154 0.74 -0.81 -13.12
C TYR A 154 1.34 -0.26 -11.81
N ARG A 155 0.65 0.66 -11.14
CA ARG A 155 1.08 1.20 -9.84
C ARG A 155 0.95 0.20 -8.70
N THR A 156 -0.10 -0.64 -8.70
CA THR A 156 -0.30 -1.69 -7.68
C THR A 156 0.77 -2.79 -7.65
N VAL A 157 1.65 -2.86 -8.65
CA VAL A 157 2.68 -3.92 -8.74
C VAL A 157 4.10 -3.36 -8.75
N GLN A 158 4.29 -2.13 -8.25
CA GLN A 158 5.61 -1.49 -8.08
C GLN A 158 6.18 -1.61 -6.67
N PHE A 159 5.32 -1.58 -5.65
CA PHE A 159 5.72 -1.57 -4.25
C PHE A 159 5.09 -2.73 -3.47
N PRO A 160 5.78 -3.22 -2.41
CA PRO A 160 7.17 -2.91 -2.07
C PRO A 160 8.16 -3.44 -3.12
N GLN A 161 9.31 -2.78 -3.20
CA GLN A 161 10.40 -3.15 -4.11
C GLN A 161 11.19 -4.33 -3.55
N LYS A 162 11.67 -5.20 -4.45
CA LYS A 162 12.65 -6.23 -4.09
C LYS A 162 13.93 -5.54 -3.65
N LEU A 163 14.39 -5.85 -2.44
CA LEU A 163 15.68 -5.41 -1.89
C LEU A 163 16.68 -6.56 -1.80
N TYR A 164 16.37 -7.67 -2.46
CA TYR A 164 17.23 -8.84 -2.56
C TYR A 164 17.77 -9.01 -3.97
N GLU A 165 18.89 -9.72 -4.05
CA GLU A 165 19.66 -10.02 -5.25
C GLU A 165 19.96 -11.52 -5.28
N ILE A 166 20.51 -12.02 -6.39
CA ILE A 166 20.87 -13.43 -6.55
C ILE A 166 22.39 -13.53 -6.59
N ASP A 167 23.00 -14.27 -5.67
CA ASP A 167 24.45 -14.43 -5.61
C ASP A 167 24.99 -15.35 -6.72
N LYS A 168 26.32 -15.52 -6.82
CA LYS A 168 26.97 -16.40 -7.81
C LYS A 168 26.49 -17.86 -7.74
N GLY A 169 26.16 -18.35 -6.55
CA GLY A 169 25.65 -19.70 -6.30
C GLY A 169 24.16 -19.88 -6.61
N GLY A 170 23.45 -18.80 -6.96
CA GLY A 170 22.00 -18.83 -7.21
C GLY A 170 21.16 -18.65 -5.95
N ASN A 171 21.77 -18.31 -4.81
CA ASN A 171 21.04 -18.05 -3.57
C ASN A 171 20.47 -16.65 -3.55
N ILE A 172 19.32 -16.51 -2.88
CA ILE A 172 18.72 -15.22 -2.59
C ILE A 172 19.47 -14.59 -1.41
N VAL A 173 20.01 -13.39 -1.62
CA VAL A 173 20.77 -12.61 -0.64
C VAL A 173 20.33 -11.16 -0.67
N HIS A 174 20.56 -10.40 0.39
CA HIS A 174 20.24 -8.97 0.42
C HIS A 174 21.22 -8.21 1.31
N TYR A 175 21.40 -6.92 1.05
CA TYR A 175 21.96 -6.01 2.05
C TYR A 175 20.87 -5.68 3.08
N SER A 176 21.16 -5.92 4.35
CA SER A 176 20.25 -5.57 5.44
C SER A 176 20.37 -4.09 5.79
N PRO A 177 19.30 -3.29 5.62
CA PRO A 177 19.30 -1.89 6.03
C PRO A 177 19.25 -1.72 7.56
N TYR A 178 19.06 -2.82 8.32
CA TYR A 178 18.97 -2.81 9.77
C TYR A 178 20.34 -3.02 10.44
N ILE A 179 21.17 -3.93 9.91
CA ILE A 179 22.46 -4.29 10.50
C ILE A 179 23.68 -4.00 9.61
N GLY A 180 23.47 -3.61 8.34
CA GLY A 180 24.54 -3.16 7.45
C GLY A 180 25.45 -4.27 6.93
N LYS A 181 24.90 -5.47 6.79
CA LYS A 181 25.58 -6.69 6.33
C LYS A 181 24.78 -7.37 5.23
N THR A 182 25.45 -8.23 4.47
CA THR A 182 24.77 -9.11 3.51
C THR A 182 24.26 -10.36 4.20
N GLU A 183 22.96 -10.60 4.10
CA GLU A 183 22.27 -11.75 4.68
C GLU A 183 21.59 -12.59 3.60
N ARG A 184 21.19 -13.80 3.97
CA ARG A 184 20.45 -14.71 3.08
C ARG A 184 18.94 -14.51 3.24
N GLY A 185 18.22 -14.73 2.15
CA GLY A 185 16.76 -14.70 2.12
C GLY A 185 16.21 -13.45 1.48
N TYR A 186 14.89 -13.41 1.38
CA TYR A 186 14.16 -12.30 0.77
C TYR A 186 14.23 -11.07 1.67
N LEU A 187 14.17 -9.89 1.06
CA LEU A 187 13.91 -8.62 1.72
C LEU A 187 13.18 -7.68 0.76
N PHE A 188 12.27 -6.89 1.30
CA PHE A 188 11.47 -5.91 0.56
C PHE A 188 11.40 -4.59 1.33
N GLY A 189 11.17 -3.48 0.63
CA GLY A 189 10.99 -2.16 1.25
C GLY A 189 10.41 -1.14 0.29
N GLY A 190 10.32 0.11 0.72
CA GLY A 190 9.69 1.20 -0.05
C GLY A 190 8.17 1.22 0.07
N THR A 191 7.61 0.88 1.23
CA THR A 191 6.16 0.87 1.45
C THR A 191 5.81 1.26 2.90
N GLY A 192 4.67 1.92 3.06
CA GLY A 192 3.98 2.13 4.32
C GLY A 192 2.80 1.20 4.49
N PHE A 193 2.73 0.47 5.60
CA PHE A 193 1.59 -0.40 5.89
C PHE A 193 0.36 0.39 6.26
N TRP A 194 0.50 1.54 6.94
CA TRP A 194 -0.60 2.47 7.18
C TRP A 194 -1.41 2.75 5.91
N ASP A 195 -0.74 2.84 4.76
CA ASP A 195 -1.38 2.92 3.45
C ASP A 195 -1.87 1.55 2.97
N THR A 196 -0.93 0.63 2.79
CA THR A 196 -1.06 -0.51 1.89
C THR A 196 -1.77 -1.72 2.50
N PHE A 197 -2.00 -1.75 3.82
CA PHE A 197 -2.77 -2.83 4.47
C PHE A 197 -4.21 -2.88 3.96
N ARG A 198 -4.76 -1.73 3.57
CA ARG A 198 -6.18 -1.51 3.29
C ARG A 198 -6.63 -2.21 2.01
N ALA A 199 -5.91 -2.04 0.91
CA ALA A 199 -6.28 -2.60 -0.40
C ALA A 199 -5.13 -3.28 -1.12
N LEU A 200 -3.89 -2.74 -1.05
CA LEU A 200 -2.79 -3.27 -1.84
C LEU A 200 -2.38 -4.69 -1.43
N TYR A 201 -2.03 -4.94 -0.17
CA TYR A 201 -1.71 -6.31 0.28
C TYR A 201 -2.88 -7.29 0.07
N PRO A 202 -4.14 -6.93 0.37
CA PRO A 202 -5.31 -7.73 0.01
C PRO A 202 -5.46 -8.04 -1.49
N PHE A 203 -5.07 -7.11 -2.36
CA PHE A 203 -5.03 -7.31 -3.81
C PHE A 203 -3.93 -8.29 -4.22
N LEU A 204 -2.73 -8.16 -3.65
CA LEU A 204 -1.62 -9.09 -3.87
C LEU A 204 -1.99 -10.50 -3.41
N ASN A 205 -2.61 -10.65 -2.23
CA ASN A 205 -3.13 -11.94 -1.74
C ASN A 205 -4.08 -12.63 -2.72
N PHE A 206 -4.81 -11.86 -3.52
CA PHE A 206 -5.78 -12.38 -4.48
C PHE A 206 -5.18 -12.66 -5.86
N VAL A 207 -4.48 -11.67 -6.43
CA VAL A 207 -4.05 -11.70 -7.84
C VAL A 207 -2.61 -12.16 -7.99
N TYR A 208 -1.73 -11.84 -7.03
CA TYR A 208 -0.30 -12.12 -7.08
C TYR A 208 0.21 -12.78 -5.77
N PRO A 209 -0.41 -13.87 -5.28
CA PRO A 209 -0.09 -14.43 -3.98
C PRO A 209 1.36 -14.92 -3.89
N GLU A 210 1.98 -15.27 -5.02
CA GLU A 210 3.38 -15.71 -5.07
C GLU A 210 4.36 -14.62 -4.65
N ILE A 211 4.15 -13.37 -5.08
CA ILE A 211 5.06 -12.29 -4.67
C ILE A 211 4.82 -11.90 -3.21
N ASN A 212 3.57 -11.91 -2.76
CA ASN A 212 3.30 -11.60 -1.36
C ASN A 212 3.87 -12.68 -0.42
N LYS A 213 3.94 -13.95 -0.86
CA LYS A 213 4.66 -14.99 -0.12
C LYS A 213 6.15 -14.65 0.09
N GLU A 214 6.82 -14.14 -0.95
CA GLU A 214 8.21 -13.65 -0.83
C GLU A 214 8.27 -12.43 0.12
N MET A 215 7.29 -11.53 0.05
CA MET A 215 7.21 -10.36 0.95
C MET A 215 7.05 -10.78 2.42
N GLN A 216 6.23 -11.79 2.73
CA GLN A 216 6.12 -12.34 4.09
C GLN A 216 7.45 -12.95 4.58
N ALA A 217 8.20 -13.61 3.69
CA ALA A 217 9.55 -14.06 4.01
C ALA A 217 10.51 -12.88 4.26
N GLY A 218 10.35 -11.77 3.53
CA GLY A 218 11.08 -10.53 3.78
C GLY A 218 10.79 -9.88 5.13
N LEU A 219 9.54 -9.96 5.61
CA LEU A 219 9.17 -9.51 6.95
C LEU A 219 9.85 -10.33 8.05
N ILE A 220 10.03 -11.63 7.84
CA ILE A 220 10.78 -12.49 8.76
C ILE A 220 12.24 -12.03 8.84
N SER A 221 12.88 -11.76 7.70
CA SER A 221 14.25 -11.23 7.65
C SER A 221 14.34 -9.89 8.39
N ALA A 222 13.43 -8.96 8.10
CA ALA A 222 13.37 -7.66 8.76
C ALA A 222 13.24 -7.77 10.29
N TYR A 223 12.39 -8.68 10.80
CA TYR A 223 12.26 -8.92 12.24
C TYR A 223 13.53 -9.53 12.84
N LYS A 224 14.14 -10.52 12.19
CA LYS A 224 15.36 -11.18 12.69
C LYS A 224 16.55 -10.23 12.74
N GLU A 225 16.63 -9.31 11.79
CA GLU A 225 17.76 -8.38 11.65
C GLU A 225 17.56 -7.09 12.44
N GLY A 226 16.35 -6.52 12.42
CA GLY A 226 16.06 -5.24 13.07
C GLY A 226 15.33 -5.34 14.40
N GLY A 227 14.83 -6.52 14.78
CA GLY A 227 14.08 -6.77 16.01
C GLY A 227 12.60 -6.37 15.95
N TRP A 228 12.15 -5.75 14.85
CA TRP A 228 10.78 -5.26 14.67
C TRP A 228 10.29 -5.50 13.24
N LEU A 229 8.98 -5.66 13.06
CA LEU A 229 8.40 -5.48 11.74
C LEU A 229 8.41 -3.99 11.38
N PRO A 230 8.75 -3.63 10.14
CA PRO A 230 8.60 -2.26 9.68
C PRO A 230 7.11 -1.92 9.57
N GLU A 231 6.72 -0.70 9.94
CA GLU A 231 5.42 -0.14 9.55
C GLU A 231 5.57 0.78 8.34
N TRP A 232 6.63 1.58 8.30
CA TRP A 232 7.09 2.29 7.10
C TRP A 232 8.55 1.93 6.83
N SER A 233 8.87 1.51 5.60
CA SER A 233 10.21 1.04 5.23
C SER A 233 10.76 1.80 4.02
N SER A 234 11.93 2.44 4.14
CA SER A 234 12.61 3.09 3.00
C SER A 234 14.12 3.35 3.24
N PRO A 235 15.00 2.36 2.97
CA PRO A 235 14.72 0.93 2.86
C PRO A 235 14.57 0.25 4.24
N GLY A 236 15.21 0.77 5.29
CA GLY A 236 15.02 0.34 6.68
C GLY A 236 13.87 1.08 7.36
N TYR A 237 13.81 1.08 8.70
CA TYR A 237 12.74 1.76 9.44
C TYR A 237 12.68 3.26 9.14
N ALA A 238 11.47 3.77 8.91
CA ALA A 238 11.19 5.18 8.74
C ALA A 238 10.08 5.63 9.70
N ASN A 239 10.32 6.73 10.42
CA ASN A 239 9.36 7.25 11.39
C ASN A 239 8.28 8.09 10.69
N ILE A 240 7.38 7.43 9.97
CA ILE A 240 6.30 8.06 9.19
C ILE A 240 5.00 7.31 9.49
N MET A 241 3.92 8.09 9.64
CA MET A 241 2.59 7.59 9.98
C MET A 241 2.52 6.89 11.34
N ILE A 242 1.44 6.13 11.54
CA ILE A 242 1.02 5.54 12.80
C ILE A 242 0.60 4.07 12.60
N GLY A 243 0.01 3.47 13.63
CA GLY A 243 -0.56 2.12 13.55
C GLY A 243 0.45 1.02 13.84
N ASN A 244 -0.03 -0.21 13.88
CA ASN A 244 0.78 -1.43 13.93
C ASN A 244 0.25 -2.41 12.87
N ASN A 245 0.02 -1.86 11.67
CA ASN A 245 -0.75 -2.50 10.61
C ASN A 245 0.03 -3.62 9.89
N SER A 246 1.31 -3.81 10.22
CA SER A 246 2.01 -5.08 9.95
C SER A 246 1.22 -6.29 10.47
N ALA A 247 0.45 -6.14 11.57
CA ALA A 247 -0.49 -7.16 12.05
C ALA A 247 -1.55 -7.54 11.02
N SER A 248 -2.15 -6.54 10.35
CA SER A 248 -3.10 -6.75 9.27
C SER A 248 -2.47 -7.45 8.07
N VAL A 249 -1.30 -6.98 7.63
CA VAL A 249 -0.57 -7.54 6.47
C VAL A 249 -0.25 -9.02 6.68
N VAL A 250 0.30 -9.38 7.84
CA VAL A 250 0.65 -10.77 8.18
C VAL A 250 -0.59 -11.64 8.35
N ALA A 251 -1.57 -11.17 9.13
CA ALA A 251 -2.78 -11.95 9.39
C ALA A 251 -3.60 -12.19 8.12
N ASP A 252 -3.81 -11.16 7.29
CA ASP A 252 -4.59 -11.25 6.05
C ASP A 252 -3.96 -12.26 5.07
N ALA A 253 -2.63 -12.24 4.91
CA ALA A 253 -1.92 -13.19 4.07
C ALA A 253 -2.16 -14.65 4.54
N TYR A 254 -2.06 -14.89 5.85
CA TYR A 254 -2.28 -16.23 6.40
C TYR A 254 -3.76 -16.66 6.33
N ILE A 255 -4.70 -15.77 6.61
CA ILE A 255 -6.15 -16.08 6.57
C ILE A 255 -6.60 -16.37 5.14
N LYS A 256 -6.01 -15.71 4.14
CA LYS A 256 -6.26 -15.95 2.71
C LYS A 256 -5.53 -17.17 2.14
N GLY A 257 -4.74 -17.87 2.95
CA GLY A 257 -4.19 -19.18 2.59
C GLY A 257 -2.74 -19.18 2.11
N LEU A 258 -2.02 -18.06 2.18
CA LEU A 258 -0.58 -18.06 1.88
C LEU A 258 0.17 -18.85 2.96
N ARG A 259 1.02 -19.79 2.54
CA ARG A 259 1.78 -20.70 3.41
C ARG A 259 3.19 -20.94 2.88
N GLY A 260 4.03 -21.58 3.70
CA GLY A 260 5.40 -21.96 3.35
C GLY A 260 6.42 -20.86 3.64
N TYR A 261 6.15 -20.06 4.67
CA TYR A 261 7.08 -19.17 5.37
C TYR A 261 6.91 -19.43 6.87
N ASP A 262 7.87 -18.96 7.68
CA ASP A 262 7.91 -19.14 9.13
C ASP A 262 6.88 -18.24 9.84
N ILE A 263 5.63 -18.70 9.86
CA ILE A 263 4.52 -18.00 10.50
C ILE A 263 4.71 -17.87 12.01
N ASP A 264 5.42 -18.80 12.65
CA ASP A 264 5.65 -18.74 14.09
C ASP A 264 6.54 -17.55 14.44
N THR A 265 7.62 -17.31 13.69
CA THR A 265 8.42 -16.09 13.85
C THR A 265 7.60 -14.82 13.63
N LEU A 266 6.75 -14.78 12.60
CA LEU A 266 5.89 -13.61 12.36
C LEU A 266 4.88 -13.42 13.49
N TYR A 267 4.28 -14.48 14.01
CA TYR A 267 3.37 -14.39 15.14
C TYR A 267 4.06 -13.83 16.38
N GLN A 268 5.29 -14.28 16.69
CA GLN A 268 6.10 -13.68 17.75
C GLN A 268 6.39 -12.20 17.50
N ALA A 269 6.70 -11.83 16.26
CA ALA A 269 6.93 -10.44 15.88
C ALA A 269 5.68 -9.57 16.10
N LEU A 270 4.48 -10.09 15.79
CA LEU A 270 3.22 -9.40 16.06
C LEU A 270 2.96 -9.20 17.55
N LEU A 271 3.18 -10.25 18.36
CA LEU A 271 3.06 -10.15 19.82
C LEU A 271 4.07 -9.15 20.39
N HIS A 272 5.29 -9.12 19.85
CA HIS A 272 6.32 -8.16 20.26
C HIS A 272 5.89 -6.73 19.94
N GLY A 273 5.49 -6.45 18.69
CA GLY A 273 5.03 -5.14 18.27
C GLY A 273 3.80 -4.64 19.04
N ALA A 274 2.84 -5.53 19.28
CA ALA A 274 1.58 -5.19 19.94
C ALA A 274 1.72 -4.86 21.44
N ASN A 275 2.84 -5.25 22.07
CA ASN A 275 3.01 -5.13 23.51
C ASN A 275 4.23 -4.27 23.92
N ASN A 276 4.96 -3.67 22.97
CA ASN A 276 6.15 -2.89 23.26
C ASN A 276 6.22 -1.61 22.41
N GLU A 277 6.82 -0.57 22.97
CA GLU A 277 7.22 0.61 22.18
C GLU A 277 8.47 0.27 21.38
N GLY A 278 8.47 0.60 20.09
CA GLY A 278 9.61 0.32 19.22
C GLY A 278 10.67 1.43 19.20
N PRO A 279 11.67 1.29 18.32
CA PRO A 279 12.81 2.22 18.24
C PRO A 279 12.43 3.63 17.79
N MET A 280 11.19 3.84 17.35
CA MET A 280 10.62 5.12 16.95
C MET A 280 9.09 5.07 17.04
N THR A 281 8.43 6.22 17.05
CA THR A 281 6.97 6.33 17.29
C THR A 281 6.08 5.62 16.26
N ALA A 282 6.59 5.36 15.06
CA ALA A 282 5.88 4.62 14.01
C ALA A 282 6.19 3.11 14.01
N VAL A 283 7.16 2.61 14.78
CA VAL A 283 7.51 1.18 14.82
C VAL A 283 7.14 0.61 16.19
N GLY A 284 6.48 -0.54 16.21
CA GLY A 284 5.81 -1.03 17.43
C GLY A 284 4.60 -0.18 17.77
N ARG A 285 4.27 -0.03 19.07
CA ARG A 285 3.12 0.77 19.50
C ARG A 285 3.52 1.92 20.43
N ALA A 286 3.56 3.15 19.91
CA ALA A 286 3.73 4.32 20.76
C ALA A 286 2.55 4.46 21.74
N GLY A 287 2.83 4.59 23.04
CA GLY A 287 1.80 4.68 24.07
C GLY A 287 1.15 3.35 24.44
N VAL A 288 1.78 2.22 24.10
CA VAL A 288 1.24 0.86 24.37
C VAL A 288 0.95 0.62 25.85
N ALA A 289 1.74 1.21 26.76
CA ALA A 289 1.50 1.11 28.19
C ALA A 289 0.13 1.70 28.57
N PHE A 290 -0.20 2.89 28.07
CA PHE A 290 -1.52 3.49 28.29
C PHE A 290 -2.62 2.71 27.60
N TYR A 291 -2.40 2.26 26.36
CA TYR A 291 -3.38 1.48 25.62
C TYR A 291 -3.74 0.18 26.34
N ASN A 292 -2.74 -0.50 26.91
CA ASN A 292 -2.93 -1.75 27.63
C ASN A 292 -3.63 -1.57 28.99
N ASP A 293 -3.37 -0.46 29.67
CA ASP A 293 -3.93 -0.14 30.99
C ASP A 293 -5.34 0.47 30.90
N LEU A 294 -5.52 1.45 30.00
CA LEU A 294 -6.74 2.28 29.90
C LEU A 294 -7.68 1.84 28.77
N GLY A 295 -7.21 1.03 27.83
CA GLY A 295 -7.93 0.68 26.60
C GLY A 295 -7.85 1.75 25.50
N TYR A 296 -7.09 2.83 25.69
CA TYR A 296 -6.86 3.87 24.69
C TYR A 296 -5.55 4.62 24.98
N VAL A 297 -5.00 5.29 23.96
CA VAL A 297 -3.90 6.24 24.12
C VAL A 297 -4.49 7.62 24.46
N PRO A 298 -4.17 8.20 25.64
CA PRO A 298 -4.75 9.48 26.03
C PRO A 298 -4.29 10.66 25.18
N TYR A 299 -5.11 11.70 25.14
CA TYR A 299 -4.88 12.94 24.40
C TYR A 299 -3.85 13.85 25.08
N ASP A 300 -3.81 13.87 26.40
CA ASP A 300 -3.06 14.81 27.23
C ASP A 300 -1.70 14.28 27.73
N VAL A 301 -1.18 13.21 27.12
CA VAL A 301 0.08 12.53 27.53
C VAL A 301 1.24 12.75 26.56
N LYS A 302 1.17 13.78 25.71
CA LYS A 302 2.22 14.16 24.73
C LYS A 302 2.52 13.07 23.69
N ILE A 303 1.52 12.25 23.37
CA ILE A 303 1.55 11.33 22.24
C ILE A 303 0.53 11.85 21.25
N ASN A 304 1.00 12.42 20.14
CA ASN A 304 0.11 12.94 19.10
C ASN A 304 -0.57 11.79 18.35
N GLU A 305 -1.64 12.14 17.64
CA GLU A 305 -2.46 11.24 16.84
C GLU A 305 -3.04 10.06 17.64
N ASN A 306 -3.25 10.27 18.94
CA ASN A 306 -3.59 9.24 19.91
C ASN A 306 -4.93 8.55 19.65
N ALA A 307 -5.92 9.26 19.10
CA ALA A 307 -7.21 8.65 18.76
C ALA A 307 -7.09 7.77 17.51
N ALA A 308 -6.38 8.24 16.48
CA ALA A 308 -6.08 7.44 15.29
C ALA A 308 -5.28 6.18 15.65
N ARG A 309 -4.24 6.30 16.48
CA ARG A 309 -3.46 5.16 17.02
C ARG A 309 -4.36 4.16 17.74
N THR A 310 -5.24 4.63 18.63
CA THR A 310 -6.15 3.75 19.38
C THR A 310 -7.08 2.96 18.45
N LEU A 311 -7.64 3.61 17.44
CA LEU A 311 -8.56 2.98 16.48
C LEU A 311 -7.85 1.92 15.64
N GLU A 312 -6.66 2.23 15.13
CA GLU A 312 -5.87 1.28 14.35
C GLU A 312 -5.34 0.15 15.23
N TYR A 313 -4.86 0.41 16.45
CA TYR A 313 -4.45 -0.66 17.38
C TYR A 313 -5.59 -1.62 17.73
N ALA A 314 -6.82 -1.12 17.87
CA ALA A 314 -7.98 -1.99 18.08
C ALA A 314 -8.25 -2.89 16.86
N TYR A 315 -8.04 -2.38 15.65
CA TYR A 315 -8.12 -3.21 14.44
C TYR A 315 -6.93 -4.18 14.32
N ASP A 316 -5.73 -3.76 14.66
CA ASP A 316 -4.53 -4.60 14.62
C ASP A 316 -4.64 -5.74 15.64
N ASP A 317 -5.22 -5.49 16.82
CA ASP A 317 -5.56 -6.53 17.80
C ASP A 317 -6.62 -7.51 17.28
N PHE A 318 -7.58 -7.04 16.48
CA PHE A 318 -8.48 -7.94 15.75
C PHE A 318 -7.73 -8.82 14.75
N ALA A 319 -6.77 -8.28 14.01
CA ALA A 319 -5.97 -9.05 13.07
C ALA A 319 -5.14 -10.14 13.78
N ILE A 320 -4.52 -9.80 14.92
CA ILE A 320 -3.80 -10.75 15.78
C ILE A 320 -4.77 -11.82 16.32
N TYR A 321 -5.96 -11.43 16.77
CA TYR A 321 -7.00 -12.36 17.21
C TYR A 321 -7.36 -13.39 16.13
N GLN A 322 -7.60 -12.94 14.88
CA GLN A 322 -7.94 -13.85 13.79
C GLN A 322 -6.79 -14.81 13.46
N LEU A 323 -5.56 -14.32 13.47
CA LEU A 323 -4.39 -15.17 13.27
C LEU A 323 -4.21 -16.18 14.42
N ALA A 324 -4.34 -15.73 15.66
CA ALA A 324 -4.23 -16.56 16.86
C ALA A 324 -5.25 -17.71 16.82
N LYS A 325 -6.49 -17.44 16.40
CA LYS A 325 -7.51 -18.47 16.16
C LYS A 325 -7.10 -19.44 15.06
N SER A 326 -6.60 -18.94 13.93
CA SER A 326 -6.17 -19.77 12.81
C SER A 326 -5.02 -20.71 13.19
N LEU A 327 -4.11 -20.23 14.04
CA LEU A 327 -2.97 -20.97 14.58
C LEU A 327 -3.31 -21.82 15.81
N LYS A 328 -4.56 -21.78 16.30
CA LYS A 328 -5.00 -22.50 17.51
C LYS A 328 -4.13 -22.19 18.74
N ARG A 329 -3.81 -20.91 18.92
CA ARG A 329 -3.05 -20.40 20.08
C ARG A 329 -3.79 -20.61 21.40
N PRO A 330 -3.10 -20.52 22.56
CA PRO A 330 -3.74 -20.59 23.87
C PRO A 330 -4.96 -19.68 23.98
N LYS A 331 -5.99 -20.14 24.68
CA LYS A 331 -7.27 -19.43 24.79
C LYS A 331 -7.09 -18.05 25.41
N GLU A 332 -6.15 -17.90 26.33
CA GLU A 332 -5.83 -16.65 27.02
C GLU A 332 -5.28 -15.61 26.05
N GLU A 333 -4.43 -16.02 25.09
CA GLU A 333 -3.91 -15.14 24.02
C GLU A 333 -5.07 -14.71 23.10
N ILE A 334 -5.91 -15.65 22.66
CA ILE A 334 -7.07 -15.37 21.80
C ILE A 334 -8.03 -14.39 22.48
N ASP A 335 -8.41 -14.67 23.73
CA ASP A 335 -9.37 -13.86 24.48
C ASP A 335 -8.82 -12.47 24.80
N LEU A 336 -7.50 -12.31 25.00
CA LEU A 336 -6.86 -11.00 25.19
C LEU A 336 -7.05 -10.09 23.99
N TYR A 337 -6.68 -10.58 22.80
CA TYR A 337 -6.78 -9.79 21.57
C TYR A 337 -8.23 -9.60 21.12
N ALA A 338 -9.11 -10.56 21.41
CA ALA A 338 -10.56 -10.38 21.26
C ALA A 338 -11.07 -9.19 22.09
N ARG A 339 -10.68 -9.08 23.37
CA ARG A 339 -11.07 -7.95 24.23
C ARG A 339 -10.49 -6.63 23.74
N ARG A 340 -9.19 -6.56 23.46
CA ARG A 340 -8.54 -5.33 23.00
C ARG A 340 -9.05 -4.86 21.65
N SER A 341 -9.54 -5.77 20.79
CA SER A 341 -10.19 -5.37 19.54
C SER A 341 -11.40 -4.46 19.76
N GLN A 342 -12.00 -4.47 20.95
CA GLN A 342 -13.16 -3.64 21.29
C GLN A 342 -12.78 -2.24 21.80
N ASN A 343 -11.49 -1.91 21.84
CA ASN A 343 -10.99 -0.68 22.45
C ASN A 343 -11.42 0.61 21.71
N TYR A 344 -11.82 0.52 20.44
CA TYR A 344 -12.41 1.65 19.70
C TYR A 344 -13.62 2.28 20.43
N ARG A 345 -14.32 1.51 21.27
CA ARG A 345 -15.47 1.97 22.06
C ARG A 345 -15.09 3.02 23.09
N HIS A 346 -13.84 3.05 23.57
CA HIS A 346 -13.42 4.00 24.60
C HIS A 346 -13.41 5.45 24.14
N LEU A 347 -13.23 5.67 22.82
CA LEU A 347 -13.12 7.00 22.20
C LEU A 347 -14.40 7.48 21.54
N PHE A 348 -15.47 6.68 21.54
CA PHE A 348 -16.74 7.10 20.95
C PHE A 348 -17.47 8.06 21.88
N ASP A 349 -17.63 9.30 21.46
CA ASP A 349 -18.40 10.32 22.16
C ASP A 349 -19.90 10.19 21.79
N PRO A 350 -20.78 9.78 22.71
CA PRO A 350 -22.19 9.57 22.42
C PRO A 350 -22.97 10.86 22.11
N GLU A 351 -22.49 12.03 22.57
CA GLU A 351 -23.12 13.33 22.32
C GLU A 351 -23.00 13.70 20.84
N THR A 352 -21.80 13.57 20.30
CA THR A 352 -21.47 13.95 18.92
C THR A 352 -21.58 12.79 17.93
N LYS A 353 -21.63 11.54 18.44
CA LYS A 353 -21.63 10.29 17.66
C LYS A 353 -20.37 10.09 16.83
N LEU A 354 -19.27 10.69 17.28
CA LEU A 354 -17.99 10.74 16.60
C LEU A 354 -16.89 10.22 17.52
N MET A 355 -15.77 9.81 16.94
CA MET A 355 -14.57 9.50 17.71
C MET A 355 -13.94 10.80 18.21
N ARG A 356 -13.51 10.80 19.48
CA ARG A 356 -13.02 11.98 20.17
C ARG A 356 -11.83 11.60 21.03
N GLY A 357 -10.81 12.46 21.05
CA GLY A 357 -9.69 12.33 21.96
C GLY A 357 -10.17 12.25 23.42
N LYS A 358 -9.49 11.44 24.22
CA LYS A 358 -9.87 11.22 25.61
C LYS A 358 -8.66 11.41 26.49
N ASN A 359 -8.80 12.21 27.54
CA ASN A 359 -7.74 12.49 28.50
C ASN A 359 -7.48 11.27 29.38
N ARG A 360 -6.35 11.29 30.08
CA ARG A 360 -5.92 10.20 30.95
C ARG A 360 -6.90 9.97 32.12
N ASP A 361 -7.57 11.02 32.59
CA ASP A 361 -8.57 10.95 33.66
C ASP A 361 -9.93 10.38 33.22
N GLY A 362 -10.09 10.07 31.92
CA GLY A 362 -11.33 9.54 31.36
C GLY A 362 -12.29 10.58 30.79
N SER A 363 -12.02 11.88 30.95
CA SER A 363 -12.80 12.94 30.30
C SER A 363 -12.50 13.02 28.80
N PHE A 364 -13.49 13.37 27.97
CA PHE A 364 -13.23 13.69 26.57
C PHE A 364 -12.54 15.05 26.44
N GLN A 365 -11.61 15.18 25.50
CA GLN A 365 -10.84 16.42 25.35
C GLN A 365 -11.77 17.60 25.05
N SER A 366 -11.51 18.78 25.62
CA SER A 366 -12.34 19.97 25.42
C SER A 366 -11.47 21.22 25.25
N PRO A 367 -11.82 22.17 24.35
CA PRO A 367 -12.96 22.13 23.42
C PRO A 367 -12.82 21.06 22.33
N PHE A 368 -13.96 20.64 21.73
CA PHE A 368 -13.97 19.71 20.61
C PHE A 368 -14.39 20.39 19.32
N ASN A 369 -13.53 20.29 18.31
CA ASN A 369 -13.84 20.64 16.93
C ASN A 369 -13.73 19.37 16.07
N PRO A 370 -14.84 18.83 15.54
CA PRO A 370 -14.80 17.60 14.73
C PRO A 370 -14.13 17.81 13.37
N PHE A 371 -13.93 19.07 12.95
CA PHE A 371 -13.27 19.45 11.70
C PHE A 371 -11.78 19.75 11.85
N LYS A 372 -11.22 19.67 13.07
CA LYS A 372 -9.78 19.86 13.31
C LYS A 372 -9.00 18.68 12.73
N TRP A 373 -8.11 18.98 11.78
CA TRP A 373 -7.22 17.99 11.19
C TRP A 373 -5.96 17.82 12.05
N GLY A 374 -5.45 16.61 12.12
CA GLY A 374 -4.26 16.30 12.91
C GLY A 374 -4.60 16.16 14.40
N ASP A 375 -3.66 16.52 15.27
CA ASP A 375 -3.85 16.55 16.72
C ASP A 375 -4.18 15.18 17.32
N ALA A 376 -5.47 14.85 17.52
CA ALA A 376 -5.89 13.50 17.92
C ALA A 376 -5.85 12.48 16.78
N PHE A 377 -5.85 12.95 15.52
CA PHE A 377 -5.90 12.14 14.31
C PHE A 377 -4.67 12.38 13.42
N THR A 378 -4.46 11.54 12.41
CA THR A 378 -3.38 11.69 11.42
C THR A 378 -3.96 12.02 10.05
N GLU A 379 -3.55 13.15 9.45
CA GLU A 379 -3.95 13.58 8.10
C GLU A 379 -5.47 13.65 7.87
N GLY A 380 -6.24 13.77 8.94
CA GLY A 380 -7.68 13.82 8.85
C GLY A 380 -8.27 14.34 10.14
N ASN A 381 -9.60 14.36 10.18
CA ASN A 381 -10.36 14.79 11.33
C ASN A 381 -11.28 13.65 11.80
N SER A 382 -12.17 13.95 12.76
CA SER A 382 -13.06 12.94 13.33
C SER A 382 -14.07 12.38 12.31
N TRP A 383 -14.51 13.19 11.33
CA TRP A 383 -15.38 12.74 10.24
C TRP A 383 -14.71 11.74 9.30
N HIS A 384 -13.38 11.65 9.31
CA HIS A 384 -12.63 10.67 8.52
C HIS A 384 -12.34 9.41 9.33
N TYR A 385 -11.92 9.55 10.59
CA TYR A 385 -11.48 8.42 11.42
C TYR A 385 -12.58 7.69 12.16
N THR A 386 -13.78 8.28 12.34
CA THR A 386 -14.89 7.61 13.03
C THR A 386 -15.25 6.26 12.41
N TRP A 387 -14.94 6.09 11.12
CA TRP A 387 -15.21 4.89 10.34
C TRP A 387 -14.15 3.79 10.47
N SER A 388 -13.01 4.06 11.12
CA SER A 388 -11.88 3.14 11.31
C SER A 388 -12.17 2.06 12.37
N VAL A 389 -13.27 1.33 12.16
CA VAL A 389 -13.72 0.17 12.95
C VAL A 389 -14.02 -0.97 11.98
N PHE A 390 -13.06 -1.24 11.08
CA PHE A 390 -13.21 -2.17 9.94
C PHE A 390 -13.81 -3.52 10.35
N HIS A 391 -13.39 -4.02 11.50
CA HIS A 391 -13.76 -5.33 12.04
C HIS A 391 -15.10 -5.36 12.77
N ASP A 392 -15.68 -4.22 13.15
CA ASP A 392 -16.92 -4.21 13.95
C ASP A 392 -17.89 -3.07 13.63
N ILE A 393 -18.27 -2.97 12.35
CA ILE A 393 -19.26 -1.99 11.90
C ILE A 393 -20.63 -2.18 12.57
N ALA A 394 -21.02 -3.42 12.92
CA ALA A 394 -22.23 -3.66 13.71
C ALA A 394 -22.13 -3.02 15.10
N GLY A 395 -20.97 -3.13 15.76
CA GLY A 395 -20.71 -2.49 17.04
C GLY A 395 -20.70 -0.96 16.95
N LEU A 396 -20.05 -0.38 15.94
CA LEU A 396 -20.08 1.08 15.70
C LEU A 396 -21.50 1.59 15.44
N LYS A 397 -22.27 0.88 14.61
CA LYS A 397 -23.68 1.18 14.35
C LYS A 397 -24.52 1.16 15.62
N LYS A 398 -24.25 0.23 16.55
CA LYS A 398 -24.91 0.20 17.86
C LYS A 398 -24.57 1.44 18.68
N LEU A 399 -23.30 1.86 18.73
CA LEU A 399 -22.86 3.08 19.43
C LEU A 399 -23.55 4.34 18.91
N MET A 400 -23.71 4.46 17.59
CA MET A 400 -24.40 5.61 16.97
C MET A 400 -25.90 5.69 17.27
N GLY A 401 -26.50 4.62 17.81
CA GLY A 401 -27.95 4.56 18.11
C GLY A 401 -28.75 3.75 17.09
N GLY A 402 -28.10 2.92 16.29
CA GLY A 402 -28.75 2.02 15.34
C GLY A 402 -28.57 2.41 13.88
N GLU A 403 -29.23 1.65 13.01
CA GLU A 403 -28.98 1.69 11.57
C GLU A 403 -29.38 2.99 10.89
N GLU A 404 -30.51 3.57 11.28
CA GLU A 404 -30.97 4.82 10.69
C GLU A 404 -30.00 5.97 10.96
N MET A 405 -29.54 6.10 12.21
CA MET A 405 -28.57 7.13 12.58
C MET A 405 -27.22 6.91 11.90
N PHE A 406 -26.75 5.66 11.83
CA PHE A 406 -25.52 5.32 11.11
C PHE A 406 -25.58 5.73 9.63
N ILE A 407 -26.71 5.48 8.96
CA ILE A 407 -26.93 5.92 7.57
C ILE A 407 -26.92 7.44 7.47
N ARG A 408 -27.59 8.16 8.38
CA ARG A 408 -27.59 9.64 8.39
C ARG A 408 -26.19 10.21 8.60
N MET A 409 -25.37 9.60 9.45
CA MET A 409 -23.98 10.02 9.66
C MET A 409 -23.14 9.79 8.40
N LEU A 410 -23.30 8.65 7.71
CA LEU A 410 -22.64 8.39 6.42
C LEU A 410 -23.07 9.38 5.33
N ASP A 411 -24.37 9.66 5.22
CA ASP A 411 -24.89 10.64 4.25
C ASP A 411 -24.30 12.03 4.51
N SER A 412 -24.17 12.38 5.79
CA SER A 412 -23.69 13.69 6.25
C SER A 412 -22.26 13.97 5.79
N VAL A 413 -21.41 12.95 5.65
CA VAL A 413 -20.04 13.12 5.11
C VAL A 413 -20.07 13.75 3.71
N PHE A 414 -21.00 13.34 2.86
CA PHE A 414 -21.09 13.87 1.49
C PHE A 414 -21.83 15.21 1.40
N THR A 415 -22.69 15.54 2.37
CA THR A 415 -23.53 16.75 2.32
C THR A 415 -22.97 17.92 3.14
N LEU A 416 -22.15 17.65 4.15
CA LEU A 416 -21.48 18.70 4.92
C LEU A 416 -20.52 19.48 4.01
N PRO A 417 -20.37 20.81 4.19
CA PRO A 417 -19.36 21.56 3.46
C PRO A 417 -17.95 21.05 3.83
N PRO A 418 -16.95 21.17 2.94
CA PRO A 418 -15.56 20.78 3.18
C PRO A 418 -14.84 21.79 4.11
N VAL A 419 -15.46 22.16 5.24
CA VAL A 419 -14.89 23.00 6.29
C VAL A 419 -13.79 22.20 7.00
N TYR A 420 -12.72 22.89 7.38
CA TYR A 420 -11.58 22.32 8.08
C TYR A 420 -11.08 23.30 9.13
N ASP A 421 -10.29 22.79 10.06
CA ASP A 421 -9.44 23.55 10.97
C ASP A 421 -8.02 22.95 10.90
N GLU A 422 -7.11 23.75 10.35
CA GLU A 422 -5.71 23.41 10.11
C GLU A 422 -4.76 23.85 11.24
N SER A 423 -5.30 24.31 12.38
CA SER A 423 -4.51 24.92 13.47
C SER A 423 -3.36 24.05 13.98
N TYR A 424 -3.51 22.72 13.93
CA TYR A 424 -2.44 21.77 14.25
C TYR A 424 -1.24 21.90 13.29
N TYR A 425 -1.51 21.93 11.99
CA TYR A 425 -0.52 22.02 10.93
C TYR A 425 0.00 23.45 10.70
N ARG A 426 -0.74 24.45 11.16
CA ARG A 426 -0.45 25.90 11.00
C ARG A 426 -0.47 26.40 9.55
N SER A 427 -0.91 25.55 8.62
CA SER A 427 -1.11 25.85 7.21
C SER A 427 -2.02 24.80 6.58
N VAL A 428 -2.68 25.16 5.49
CA VAL A 428 -3.44 24.22 4.66
C VAL A 428 -2.46 23.27 3.95
N ILE A 429 -2.33 22.06 4.48
CA ILE A 429 -1.60 20.96 3.83
C ILE A 429 -2.34 20.51 2.55
N HIS A 430 -1.66 19.77 1.68
CA HIS A 430 -2.21 19.46 0.35
C HIS A 430 -3.46 18.58 0.44
N GLU A 431 -3.53 17.66 1.39
CA GLU A 431 -4.65 16.74 1.65
C GLU A 431 -5.94 17.50 2.01
N ILE A 432 -5.83 18.60 2.77
CA ILE A 432 -6.96 19.49 3.07
C ILE A 432 -7.42 20.18 1.78
N ARG A 433 -6.48 20.70 0.99
CA ARG A 433 -6.79 21.39 -0.28
C ARG A 433 -7.45 20.44 -1.27
N GLU A 434 -6.95 19.22 -1.38
CA GLU A 434 -7.48 18.15 -2.22
C GLU A 434 -8.93 17.84 -1.86
N MET A 435 -9.25 17.58 -0.58
CA MET A 435 -10.65 17.40 -0.14
C MET A 435 -11.53 18.59 -0.57
N GLN A 436 -11.05 19.83 -0.34
CA GLN A 436 -11.81 21.03 -0.61
C GLN A 436 -12.19 21.18 -2.10
N ILE A 437 -11.26 20.89 -3.02
CA ILE A 437 -11.50 21.08 -4.46
C ILE A 437 -12.34 19.97 -5.09
N MET A 438 -12.40 18.77 -4.49
CA MET A 438 -13.17 17.64 -5.04
C MET A 438 -14.68 17.84 -4.94
N ASN A 439 -15.13 18.74 -4.06
CA ASN A 439 -16.54 19.07 -3.86
C ASN A 439 -17.41 17.82 -3.61
N MET A 440 -17.00 17.02 -2.62
CA MET A 440 -17.69 15.82 -2.13
C MET A 440 -17.91 15.87 -0.61
N GLY A 441 -18.11 17.08 -0.08
CA GLY A 441 -18.21 17.34 1.34
C GLY A 441 -16.93 16.98 2.11
N GLN A 442 -17.07 16.26 3.22
CA GLN A 442 -15.96 15.71 4.02
C GLN A 442 -15.41 14.39 3.46
N TYR A 443 -15.83 13.94 2.27
CA TYR A 443 -15.27 12.72 1.66
C TYR A 443 -13.90 12.98 1.03
N ALA A 444 -12.85 12.93 1.84
CA ALA A 444 -11.45 13.11 1.44
C ALA A 444 -10.86 11.83 0.81
N HIS A 445 -11.30 11.44 -0.39
CA HIS A 445 -10.90 10.18 -1.04
C HIS A 445 -9.39 10.03 -1.27
N GLY A 446 -8.69 11.15 -1.50
CA GLY A 446 -7.24 11.19 -1.69
C GLY A 446 -6.45 10.76 -0.46
N ASN A 447 -7.11 10.59 0.70
CA ASN A 447 -6.47 10.13 1.92
C ASN A 447 -7.06 8.80 2.42
N GLN A 448 -6.19 7.96 2.96
CA GLN A 448 -6.40 6.55 3.29
C GLN A 448 -7.47 6.26 4.36
N PRO A 449 -7.66 7.07 5.43
CA PRO A 449 -8.58 6.73 6.53
C PRO A 449 -10.04 6.52 6.12
N ILE A 450 -10.49 7.14 5.03
CA ILE A 450 -11.90 7.14 4.63
C ILE A 450 -12.19 6.29 3.38
N GLN A 451 -11.18 5.71 2.74
CA GLN A 451 -11.33 5.02 1.45
C GLN A 451 -12.33 3.85 1.48
N HIS A 452 -12.48 3.16 2.62
CA HIS A 452 -13.46 2.07 2.80
C HIS A 452 -14.88 2.56 3.11
N MET A 453 -15.07 3.82 3.51
CA MET A 453 -16.32 4.33 4.08
C MET A 453 -17.52 4.13 3.17
N ILE A 454 -17.37 4.31 1.85
CA ILE A 454 -18.48 4.11 0.90
C ILE A 454 -19.04 2.68 0.98
N TYR A 455 -18.21 1.68 1.25
CA TYR A 455 -18.65 0.29 1.35
C TYR A 455 -19.47 0.01 2.61
N LEU A 456 -19.49 0.93 3.59
CA LEU A 456 -20.18 0.73 4.86
C LEU A 456 -21.70 0.69 4.74
N TYR A 457 -22.29 1.24 3.67
CA TYR A 457 -23.72 1.06 3.42
C TYR A 457 -24.12 -0.42 3.20
N ASN A 458 -23.19 -1.31 2.81
CA ASN A 458 -23.47 -2.75 2.72
C ASN A 458 -23.68 -3.44 4.08
N TYR A 459 -23.28 -2.78 5.17
CA TYR A 459 -23.52 -3.21 6.55
C TYR A 459 -24.86 -2.67 7.09
N THR A 460 -25.67 -2.10 6.19
CA THR A 460 -26.99 -1.53 6.43
C THR A 460 -27.97 -2.04 5.38
N GLY A 461 -29.24 -1.67 5.50
CA GLY A 461 -30.26 -2.00 4.53
C GLY A 461 -30.16 -1.21 3.21
N GLN A 462 -29.07 -0.49 2.93
CA GLN A 462 -28.96 0.44 1.79
C GLN A 462 -27.74 0.25 0.86
N PRO A 463 -27.42 -0.97 0.39
CA PRO A 463 -26.25 -1.19 -0.46
C PRO A 463 -26.26 -0.42 -1.80
N TRP A 464 -27.43 0.05 -2.27
CA TRP A 464 -27.51 0.92 -3.45
C TRP A 464 -26.80 2.26 -3.27
N LYS A 465 -26.64 2.76 -2.04
CA LYS A 465 -25.86 3.98 -1.78
C LYS A 465 -24.36 3.76 -1.98
N THR A 466 -23.85 2.57 -1.62
CA THR A 466 -22.48 2.16 -1.98
C THR A 466 -22.28 2.19 -3.50
N GLN A 467 -23.22 1.60 -4.25
CA GLN A 467 -23.14 1.52 -5.71
C GLN A 467 -23.08 2.91 -6.37
N TYR A 468 -23.91 3.84 -5.90
CA TYR A 468 -23.91 5.23 -6.36
C TYR A 468 -22.56 5.90 -6.10
N TRP A 469 -22.12 5.95 -4.84
CA TRP A 469 -20.93 6.71 -4.45
C TRP A 469 -19.61 6.12 -4.99
N ILE A 470 -19.52 4.79 -5.16
CA ILE A 470 -18.34 4.18 -5.82
C ILE A 470 -18.26 4.63 -7.28
N ARG A 471 -19.39 4.64 -8.00
CA ARG A 471 -19.41 5.07 -9.40
C ARG A 471 -19.09 6.57 -9.51
N GLU A 472 -19.61 7.39 -8.61
CA GLU A 472 -19.22 8.81 -8.52
C GLU A 472 -17.72 8.99 -8.30
N ALA A 473 -17.14 8.30 -7.32
CA ALA A 473 -15.72 8.39 -7.02
C ALA A 473 -14.85 7.94 -8.20
N MET A 474 -15.11 6.77 -8.80
CA MET A 474 -14.33 6.28 -9.95
C MET A 474 -14.45 7.19 -11.18
N ASN A 475 -15.61 7.80 -11.42
CA ASN A 475 -15.84 8.64 -12.59
C ASN A 475 -15.26 10.05 -12.44
N ARG A 476 -15.23 10.61 -11.22
CA ARG A 476 -14.83 12.00 -10.98
C ARG A 476 -13.37 12.14 -10.56
N LEU A 477 -12.85 11.18 -9.79
CA LEU A 477 -11.61 11.33 -9.03
C LEU A 477 -10.40 10.64 -9.69
N TYR A 478 -10.61 9.96 -10.82
CA TYR A 478 -9.57 9.24 -11.55
C TYR A 478 -9.61 9.55 -13.04
N LYS A 479 -8.49 9.97 -13.61
CA LYS A 479 -8.33 10.30 -15.03
C LYS A 479 -7.03 9.72 -15.59
N PRO A 480 -6.98 9.41 -16.89
CA PRO A 480 -5.76 8.91 -17.54
C PRO A 480 -4.82 10.05 -17.97
N THR A 481 -4.70 11.09 -17.16
CA THR A 481 -3.90 12.30 -17.41
C THR A 481 -2.76 12.40 -16.41
N PRO A 482 -1.74 13.27 -16.65
CA PRO A 482 -0.64 13.45 -15.71
C PRO A 482 -1.07 13.86 -14.29
N ASP A 483 -2.19 14.57 -14.16
CA ASP A 483 -2.88 14.99 -12.93
C ASP A 483 -4.06 14.06 -12.56
N GLY A 484 -3.88 12.76 -12.83
CA GLY A 484 -4.97 11.79 -12.89
C GLY A 484 -5.59 11.34 -11.56
N TYR A 485 -4.92 11.55 -10.43
CA TYR A 485 -5.43 11.19 -9.09
C TYR A 485 -5.98 12.41 -8.36
N CYS A 486 -6.86 12.20 -7.38
CA CYS A 486 -7.42 13.25 -6.53
C CYS A 486 -6.58 13.59 -5.29
N GLY A 487 -5.40 13.00 -5.16
CA GLY A 487 -4.47 13.12 -4.04
C GLY A 487 -3.28 12.19 -4.30
N ASP A 488 -2.54 11.85 -3.25
CA ASP A 488 -1.38 10.97 -3.38
C ASP A 488 -1.75 9.53 -3.79
N GLU A 489 -0.83 8.90 -4.51
CA GLU A 489 -1.01 7.54 -5.04
C GLU A 489 -0.71 6.46 -3.99
N ASP A 490 0.20 6.79 -3.06
CA ASP A 490 0.61 6.04 -1.88
C ASP A 490 0.95 4.58 -2.14
N ASN A 491 2.03 4.40 -2.89
CA ASN A 491 2.71 3.13 -3.10
C ASN A 491 1.79 2.03 -3.65
N GLY A 492 0.75 2.38 -4.42
CA GLY A 492 -0.22 1.42 -4.95
C GLY A 492 -1.54 1.35 -4.19
N GLN A 493 -1.70 2.00 -3.04
CA GLN A 493 -2.93 1.92 -2.23
C GLN A 493 -4.14 2.53 -2.95
N THR A 494 -4.04 3.79 -3.38
CA THR A 494 -5.12 4.50 -4.10
C THR A 494 -5.43 3.81 -5.43
N SER A 495 -4.40 3.31 -6.11
CA SER A 495 -4.55 2.49 -7.32
C SER A 495 -5.25 1.15 -7.07
N ALA A 496 -4.93 0.45 -5.97
CA ALA A 496 -5.55 -0.82 -5.62
C ALA A 496 -7.01 -0.64 -5.25
N TRP A 497 -7.37 0.48 -4.61
CA TRP A 497 -8.76 0.87 -4.40
C TRP A 497 -9.50 0.95 -5.74
N TYR A 498 -8.96 1.64 -6.75
CA TYR A 498 -9.59 1.76 -8.06
C TYR A 498 -9.76 0.39 -8.74
N VAL A 499 -8.69 -0.42 -8.78
CA VAL A 499 -8.72 -1.73 -9.45
C VAL A 499 -9.76 -2.66 -8.83
N LEU A 500 -9.77 -2.79 -7.50
CA LEU A 500 -10.74 -3.63 -6.79
C LEU A 500 -12.17 -3.08 -6.93
N SER A 501 -12.36 -1.77 -6.80
CA SER A 501 -13.67 -1.13 -6.99
C SER A 501 -14.21 -1.32 -8.39
N ALA A 502 -13.36 -1.22 -9.42
CA ALA A 502 -13.72 -1.47 -10.82
C ALA A 502 -14.10 -2.94 -11.08
N MET A 503 -13.53 -3.87 -10.33
CA MET A 503 -13.95 -5.29 -10.30
C MET A 503 -15.29 -5.50 -9.59
N GLY A 504 -15.76 -4.52 -8.82
CA GLY A 504 -17.06 -4.52 -8.17
C GLY A 504 -17.04 -5.03 -6.73
N PHE A 505 -15.88 -5.08 -6.06
CA PHE A 505 -15.79 -5.46 -4.64
C PHE A 505 -14.51 -4.94 -3.97
N TYR A 506 -14.51 -4.79 -2.64
CA TYR A 506 -13.39 -4.22 -1.88
C TYR A 506 -13.17 -4.90 -0.52
N PRO A 507 -11.92 -5.12 -0.09
CA PRO A 507 -11.58 -5.75 1.18
C PRO A 507 -11.69 -4.75 2.35
N VAL A 508 -12.92 -4.44 2.79
CA VAL A 508 -13.16 -3.48 3.88
C VAL A 508 -12.42 -3.85 5.16
N CYS A 509 -12.35 -5.14 5.48
CA CYS A 509 -11.69 -5.65 6.68
C CYS A 509 -10.70 -6.77 6.28
N PRO A 510 -9.46 -6.42 5.93
CA PRO A 510 -8.39 -7.39 5.82
C PRO A 510 -8.25 -8.18 7.13
N ALA A 511 -7.77 -9.42 7.05
CA ALA A 511 -7.88 -10.46 8.08
C ALA A 511 -9.29 -11.07 8.21
N THR A 512 -10.12 -10.93 7.17
CA THR A 512 -11.33 -11.75 6.98
C THR A 512 -11.28 -12.45 5.62
N ASP A 513 -12.16 -13.43 5.43
CA ASP A 513 -12.37 -14.07 4.13
C ASP A 513 -13.26 -13.23 3.19
N GLN A 514 -13.48 -11.93 3.44
CA GLN A 514 -14.55 -11.19 2.75
C GLN A 514 -14.07 -10.02 1.89
N TYR A 515 -14.65 -9.92 0.69
CA TYR A 515 -14.68 -8.70 -0.13
C TYR A 515 -16.11 -8.17 -0.19
N VAL A 516 -16.33 -6.92 0.22
CA VAL A 516 -17.64 -6.27 0.23
C VAL A 516 -18.02 -5.82 -1.18
N ILE A 517 -19.22 -6.15 -1.62
CA ILE A 517 -19.69 -5.88 -2.99
C ILE A 517 -19.93 -4.38 -3.19
N GLY A 518 -19.45 -3.87 -4.32
CA GLY A 518 -19.74 -2.54 -4.85
C GLY A 518 -20.55 -2.62 -6.15
N ALA A 519 -20.10 -1.90 -7.18
CA ALA A 519 -20.64 -1.96 -8.53
C ALA A 519 -19.50 -2.05 -9.55
N PRO A 520 -19.48 -3.06 -10.45
CA PRO A 520 -18.41 -3.20 -11.43
C PRO A 520 -18.40 -2.03 -12.43
N LEU A 521 -17.23 -1.71 -12.99
CA LEU A 521 -17.05 -0.63 -13.96
C LEU A 521 -17.08 -1.10 -15.42
N PHE A 522 -16.56 -2.30 -15.69
CA PHE A 522 -16.50 -2.88 -17.03
C PHE A 522 -17.70 -3.79 -17.32
N LYS A 523 -17.90 -4.20 -18.58
CA LYS A 523 -18.91 -5.22 -18.92
C LYS A 523 -18.41 -6.63 -18.64
N LYS A 524 -17.09 -6.81 -18.68
CA LYS A 524 -16.46 -8.08 -18.33
C LYS A 524 -15.04 -7.85 -17.83
N ILE A 525 -14.68 -8.58 -16.78
CA ILE A 525 -13.29 -8.71 -16.31
C ILE A 525 -12.98 -10.19 -16.15
N THR A 526 -11.88 -10.64 -16.74
CA THR A 526 -11.37 -12.00 -16.55
C THR A 526 -10.11 -11.94 -15.71
N VAL A 527 -10.14 -12.56 -14.53
CA VAL A 527 -8.99 -12.71 -13.64
C VAL A 527 -8.37 -14.08 -13.84
N THR A 528 -7.08 -14.12 -14.13
CA THR A 528 -6.27 -15.34 -14.19
C THR A 528 -5.68 -15.61 -12.82
N LEU A 529 -6.20 -16.64 -12.16
CA LEU A 529 -5.84 -17.06 -10.81
C LEU A 529 -4.72 -18.10 -10.82
N PRO A 530 -4.12 -18.42 -9.65
CA PRO A 530 -3.16 -19.52 -9.52
C PRO A 530 -3.69 -20.83 -10.11
N GLY A 531 -2.80 -21.59 -10.75
CA GLY A 531 -3.17 -22.81 -11.48
C GLY A 531 -3.93 -22.55 -12.78
N ASN A 532 -3.87 -21.32 -13.33
CA ASN A 532 -4.54 -20.88 -14.56
C ASN A 532 -6.07 -20.99 -14.54
N LYS A 533 -6.68 -21.07 -13.33
CA LYS A 533 -8.12 -20.95 -13.14
C LYS A 533 -8.58 -19.56 -13.57
N LYS A 534 -9.82 -19.44 -14.02
CA LYS A 534 -10.40 -18.16 -14.43
C LYS A 534 -11.58 -17.80 -13.52
N LEU A 535 -11.58 -16.57 -13.03
CA LEU A 535 -12.77 -15.91 -12.51
C LEU A 535 -13.23 -14.90 -13.54
N VAL A 536 -14.48 -15.01 -13.99
CA VAL A 536 -15.11 -14.08 -14.92
C VAL A 536 -16.14 -13.26 -14.16
N ILE A 537 -15.91 -11.96 -14.09
CA ILE A 537 -16.87 -10.98 -13.59
C ILE A 537 -17.62 -10.46 -14.81
N HIS A 538 -18.93 -10.70 -14.89
CA HIS A 538 -19.73 -10.46 -16.09
C HIS A 538 -20.93 -9.57 -15.79
N SER A 539 -21.01 -8.42 -16.48
CA SER A 539 -21.98 -7.35 -16.27
C SER A 539 -22.38 -6.73 -17.62
N PRO A 540 -23.04 -7.49 -18.52
CA PRO A 540 -23.20 -7.13 -19.93
C PRO A 540 -24.01 -5.84 -20.14
N THR A 541 -24.92 -5.52 -19.21
CA THR A 541 -25.76 -4.31 -19.23
C THR A 541 -25.09 -3.11 -18.55
N ASN A 542 -23.83 -3.21 -18.14
CA ASN A 542 -23.11 -2.11 -17.51
C ASN A 542 -22.85 -0.97 -18.50
N SER A 543 -23.12 0.25 -18.03
CA SER A 543 -22.84 1.52 -18.71
C SER A 543 -22.79 2.63 -17.66
N ASP A 544 -22.53 3.86 -18.08
CA ASP A 544 -22.61 5.03 -17.19
C ASP A 544 -24.04 5.29 -16.70
N GLY A 545 -25.05 4.88 -17.47
CA GLY A 545 -26.46 5.02 -17.10
C GLY A 545 -27.00 3.90 -16.21
N THR A 546 -26.23 2.85 -15.91
CA THR A 546 -26.71 1.67 -15.17
C THR A 546 -25.85 1.33 -13.94
N PRO A 547 -25.69 2.24 -12.96
CA PRO A 547 -24.77 2.04 -11.83
C PRO A 547 -25.27 1.02 -10.80
N PHE A 548 -26.54 0.62 -10.81
CA PHE A 548 -27.14 -0.16 -9.73
C PHE A 548 -27.20 -1.66 -10.03
N VAL A 549 -26.87 -2.47 -9.02
CA VAL A 549 -26.90 -3.94 -9.09
C VAL A 549 -28.28 -4.45 -8.68
N GLN A 550 -29.00 -5.04 -9.64
CA GLN A 550 -30.32 -5.66 -9.44
C GLN A 550 -30.23 -7.06 -8.83
N ALA A 551 -29.26 -7.86 -9.30
CA ALA A 551 -29.04 -9.22 -8.86
C ALA A 551 -27.57 -9.59 -9.06
N VAL A 552 -27.08 -10.54 -8.24
CA VAL A 552 -25.78 -11.16 -8.41
C VAL A 552 -25.98 -12.67 -8.47
N LYS A 553 -25.34 -13.34 -9.42
CA LYS A 553 -25.31 -14.80 -9.50
C LYS A 553 -23.88 -15.31 -9.45
N TRP A 554 -23.66 -16.39 -8.72
CA TRP A 554 -22.40 -17.11 -8.66
C TRP A 554 -22.60 -18.48 -9.30
N ASN A 555 -21.94 -18.73 -10.43
CA ASN A 555 -22.09 -19.96 -11.21
C ASN A 555 -23.58 -20.30 -11.45
N GLY A 556 -24.37 -19.30 -11.87
CA GLY A 556 -25.80 -19.42 -12.14
C GLY A 556 -26.73 -19.40 -10.91
N LYS A 557 -26.20 -19.53 -9.69
CA LYS A 557 -26.99 -19.51 -8.44
C LYS A 557 -27.11 -18.09 -7.89
N ASN A 558 -28.30 -17.72 -7.40
CA ASN A 558 -28.50 -16.41 -6.79
C ASN A 558 -27.58 -16.21 -5.58
N HIS A 559 -26.86 -15.09 -5.56
CA HIS A 559 -26.01 -14.65 -4.46
C HIS A 559 -26.60 -13.40 -3.80
N THR A 560 -27.15 -13.59 -2.60
CA THR A 560 -27.89 -12.54 -1.89
C THR A 560 -27.02 -11.74 -0.90
N LYS A 561 -25.85 -12.25 -0.53
CA LYS A 561 -24.93 -11.58 0.39
C LYS A 561 -24.34 -10.32 -0.25
N ASN A 562 -24.01 -9.34 0.59
CA ASN A 562 -23.33 -8.10 0.19
C ASN A 562 -21.81 -8.24 0.19
N TRP A 563 -21.29 -9.46 0.20
CA TRP A 563 -19.87 -9.77 0.22
C TRP A 563 -19.59 -11.08 -0.50
N LEU A 564 -18.34 -11.29 -0.90
CA LEU A 564 -17.80 -12.46 -1.60
C LEU A 564 -16.72 -13.09 -0.74
N SER A 565 -16.67 -14.42 -0.71
CA SER A 565 -15.61 -15.16 -0.02
C SER A 565 -14.33 -15.17 -0.85
N HIS A 566 -13.17 -14.92 -0.24
CA HIS A 566 -11.88 -15.04 -0.89
C HIS A 566 -11.62 -16.49 -1.33
N GLN A 567 -11.90 -17.47 -0.47
CA GLN A 567 -11.75 -18.89 -0.81
C GLN A 567 -12.65 -19.32 -1.99
N GLU A 568 -13.87 -18.80 -2.08
CA GLU A 568 -14.73 -19.07 -3.25
C GLU A 568 -14.21 -18.37 -4.52
N LEU A 569 -13.74 -17.12 -4.43
CA LEU A 569 -13.14 -16.41 -5.56
C LEU A 569 -11.94 -17.16 -6.14
N LEU A 570 -11.07 -17.75 -5.30
CA LEU A 570 -9.92 -18.54 -5.76
C LEU A 570 -10.30 -19.85 -6.48
N LYS A 571 -11.53 -20.34 -6.34
CA LYS A 571 -12.02 -21.49 -7.12
C LYS A 571 -12.31 -21.12 -8.58
N GLY A 572 -12.44 -19.83 -8.89
CA GLY A 572 -12.85 -19.34 -10.21
C GLY A 572 -14.34 -19.51 -10.46
N GLY A 573 -14.73 -19.45 -11.74
CA GLY A 573 -16.13 -19.51 -12.18
C GLY A 573 -16.62 -18.16 -12.70
N ILE A 574 -17.93 -17.96 -12.68
CA ILE A 574 -18.60 -16.79 -13.24
C ILE A 574 -19.41 -16.08 -12.16
N LEU A 575 -19.08 -14.81 -11.94
CA LEU A 575 -19.82 -13.87 -11.11
C LEU A 575 -20.60 -12.91 -12.02
N GLU A 576 -21.91 -13.08 -12.11
CA GLU A 576 -22.77 -12.28 -12.98
C GLU A 576 -23.48 -11.17 -12.20
N PHE A 577 -23.38 -9.94 -12.68
CA PHE A 577 -24.09 -8.77 -12.16
C PHE A 577 -25.14 -8.32 -13.17
N SER A 578 -26.40 -8.27 -12.74
CA SER A 578 -27.47 -7.62 -13.50
C SER A 578 -27.52 -6.14 -13.15
N MET A 579 -27.21 -5.26 -14.10
CA MET A 579 -27.12 -3.80 -13.88
C MET A 579 -28.40 -3.07 -14.31
N SER A 580 -28.72 -1.93 -13.68
CA SER A 580 -29.89 -1.09 -13.96
C SER A 580 -29.64 0.38 -13.65
N ASN A 581 -30.45 1.27 -14.23
CA ASN A 581 -30.49 2.70 -13.96
C ASN A 581 -31.29 3.07 -12.70
N GLN A 582 -32.00 2.12 -12.09
CA GLN A 582 -32.75 2.32 -10.85
C GLN A 582 -32.22 1.40 -9.74
N PRO A 583 -32.22 1.84 -8.46
CA PRO A 583 -31.76 1.02 -7.35
C PRO A 583 -32.75 -0.10 -7.02
N ASN A 584 -32.26 -1.32 -6.80
CA ASN A 584 -33.06 -2.39 -6.20
C ASN A 584 -33.08 -2.24 -4.67
N LYS A 585 -34.11 -1.56 -4.13
CA LYS A 585 -34.26 -1.36 -2.69
C LYS A 585 -34.65 -2.62 -1.89
N LYS A 586 -34.75 -3.79 -2.54
CA LYS A 586 -35.05 -5.08 -1.90
C LYS A 586 -33.84 -6.01 -1.83
N ARG A 587 -32.77 -5.75 -2.60
CA ARG A 587 -31.56 -6.61 -2.62
C ARG A 587 -30.63 -6.25 -1.47
N GLY A 588 -30.21 -7.26 -0.70
CA GLY A 588 -29.12 -7.11 0.28
C GLY A 588 -29.51 -6.28 1.50
N VAL A 589 -30.79 -6.24 1.84
CA VAL A 589 -31.32 -5.41 2.94
C VAL A 589 -31.52 -6.18 4.25
N GLU A 590 -31.40 -7.51 4.22
CA GLU A 590 -31.59 -8.34 5.39
C GLU A 590 -30.30 -8.46 6.20
N LYS A 591 -30.40 -8.47 7.53
CA LYS A 591 -29.21 -8.55 8.42
C LYS A 591 -28.27 -9.73 8.13
N LYS A 592 -28.79 -10.84 7.58
CA LYS A 592 -28.03 -12.04 7.19
C LYS A 592 -27.18 -11.86 5.93
N THR A 593 -27.46 -10.82 5.13
CA THR A 593 -26.68 -10.51 3.92
C THR A 593 -25.51 -9.58 4.22
N TYR A 594 -25.45 -8.97 5.41
CA TYR A 594 -24.40 -8.03 5.76
C TYR A 594 -23.04 -8.72 5.89
N PRO A 595 -21.93 -8.00 5.65
CA PRO A 595 -20.60 -8.52 5.88
C PRO A 595 -20.30 -8.74 7.38
N TYR A 596 -19.12 -9.32 7.63
CA TYR A 596 -18.61 -9.65 8.95
C TYR A 596 -18.62 -8.46 9.91
N SER A 597 -18.95 -8.70 11.17
CA SER A 597 -18.66 -7.74 12.24
C SER A 597 -18.44 -8.53 13.53
N PHE A 598 -17.40 -8.18 14.27
CA PHE A 598 -16.99 -8.90 15.47
C PHE A 598 -18.13 -9.03 16.50
N SER A 599 -18.94 -7.99 16.70
CA SER A 599 -20.10 -8.03 17.61
C SER A 599 -21.19 -9.05 17.21
N LYS A 600 -21.07 -9.71 16.06
CA LYS A 600 -22.00 -10.75 15.57
C LYS A 600 -21.36 -12.15 15.50
N GLU A 601 -20.07 -12.25 15.82
CA GLU A 601 -19.34 -13.52 15.77
C GLU A 601 -19.80 -14.50 16.85
#